data_AF-A0A7V0UIM3-F1
#
_entry.id   AF-A0A7V0UIM3-F1
#
_cell.length_a   1.000
_cell.length_b   1.000
_cell.length_c   1.000
_cell.angle_alpha   90.00
_cell.angle_beta   90.00
_cell.angle_gamma   90.00
#
_symmetry.space_group_name_H-M   'P 1'
#
loop_
_entity.id
_entity.type
_entity.pdbx_description
1 polymer ?
#
loop_
_entity_poly.entity_id
_entity_poly.type
_entity_poly.pdbx_seq_one_letter_code
_entity_poly.pdbx_strand_id
1 'polypeptide(L)'
;MEGEEIANVRNINVNRVLREPPLITQVTLSVALAQPARRPLPPDLPRETETIEPAETACPDCGGTLNHLGDDVSEKLEFVPGRFKVIRTVRPKLACKQCDATVQAEAPHGPIDRGLAGSGLWRTS
;
A
#
# COMPACT_ATOMS: atom_id res chain seq x y z
N MET A 1 7.43 -60.87 42.40
CA MET A 1 6.55 -60.86 41.21
C MET A 1 5.79 -59.55 41.32
N GLU A 2 6.06 -58.51 40.56
CA GLU A 2 6.74 -58.42 39.27
C GLU A 2 7.32 -57.00 39.09
N GLY A 3 8.39 -56.89 38.32
CA GLY A 3 8.82 -55.68 37.61
C GLY A 3 9.41 -54.57 38.48
N GLU A 4 10.44 -53.83 38.07
CA GLU A 4 11.04 -53.68 36.75
C GLU A 4 12.39 -53.00 37.04
N GLU A 5 13.49 -53.73 36.89
CA GLU A 5 14.42 -53.61 35.77
C GLU A 5 15.24 -52.30 35.75
N ILE A 6 16.44 -52.42 36.34
CA ILE A 6 17.76 -51.95 35.89
C ILE A 6 17.85 -50.96 34.71
N ALA A 7 18.66 -49.91 34.89
CA ALA A 7 19.90 -49.65 34.12
C ALA A 7 20.48 -48.29 34.55
N ASN A 8 21.52 -48.28 35.39
CA ASN A 8 22.93 -48.32 34.98
C ASN A 8 23.47 -46.97 34.46
N VAL A 9 24.19 -46.34 35.39
CA VAL A 9 25.23 -45.31 35.27
C VAL A 9 26.04 -45.39 33.98
N ARG A 10 26.18 -44.26 33.26
CA ARG A 10 27.48 -43.88 32.65
C ARG A 10 27.68 -42.36 32.66
N ASN A 11 28.67 -41.98 33.46
CA ASN A 11 29.26 -40.66 33.67
C ASN A 11 29.51 -39.86 32.39
N ILE A 12 29.12 -38.58 32.39
CA ILE A 12 29.93 -37.51 31.77
C ILE A 12 29.90 -36.28 32.69
N ASN A 13 31.09 -35.86 33.11
CA ASN A 13 31.41 -34.68 33.91
C ASN A 13 31.13 -33.40 33.11
N VAL A 14 30.22 -32.54 33.60
CA VAL A 14 29.70 -31.38 32.86
C VAL A 14 30.48 -30.07 33.08
N ASN A 15 31.64 -30.11 33.75
CA ASN A 15 32.48 -28.92 33.89
C ASN A 15 33.49 -28.79 32.75
N ARG A 16 33.00 -28.39 31.56
CA ARG A 16 33.86 -27.94 30.47
C ARG A 16 33.16 -26.92 29.57
N VAL A 17 33.63 -25.69 29.68
CA VAL A 17 33.53 -24.56 28.73
C VAL A 17 32.30 -23.66 28.87
N LEU A 18 32.59 -22.48 29.42
CA LEU A 18 31.82 -21.23 29.43
C LEU A 18 31.11 -20.95 28.10
N ARG A 19 29.83 -20.51 28.13
CA ARG A 19 29.32 -19.33 27.39
C ARG A 19 27.82 -19.09 27.53
N GLU A 20 27.54 -17.80 27.66
CA GLU A 20 26.38 -17.03 27.22
C GLU A 20 25.07 -17.15 28.03
N PRO A 21 24.54 -16.02 28.55
CA PRO A 21 23.26 -15.99 29.26
C PRO A 21 22.14 -16.47 28.33
N PRO A 22 21.08 -17.10 28.87
CA PRO A 22 19.99 -17.62 28.05
C PRO A 22 19.44 -16.47 27.20
N LEU A 23 19.41 -16.71 25.88
CA LEU A 23 18.83 -15.84 24.87
C LEU A 23 17.54 -15.25 25.43
N ILE A 24 17.57 -13.94 25.69
CA ILE A 24 16.36 -13.15 25.87
C ILE A 24 15.54 -13.47 24.63
N THR A 25 14.48 -14.27 24.83
CA THR A 25 13.49 -14.52 23.80
C THR A 25 12.95 -13.15 23.46
N GLN A 26 13.45 -12.60 22.36
CA GLN A 26 12.93 -11.38 21.78
C GLN A 26 11.53 -11.73 21.34
N VAL A 27 10.58 -11.52 22.25
CA VAL A 27 9.17 -11.44 21.89
C VAL A 27 9.08 -10.18 21.04
N THR A 28 9.34 -10.32 19.74
CA THR A 28 8.96 -9.33 18.76
C THR A 28 7.44 -9.35 18.73
N LEU A 29 6.82 -8.50 19.54
CA LEU A 29 5.45 -8.09 19.31
C LEU A 29 5.45 -7.37 17.95
N SER A 30 5.26 -8.12 16.87
CA SER A 30 4.94 -7.61 15.55
C SER A 30 3.49 -7.10 15.58
N VAL A 31 3.27 -6.01 16.32
CA VAL A 31 2.10 -5.18 16.08
C VAL A 31 2.31 -4.61 14.69
N ALA A 32 1.67 -5.22 13.69
CA ALA A 32 1.47 -4.58 12.41
C ALA A 32 0.85 -3.21 12.71
N LEU A 33 1.65 -2.15 12.61
CA LEU A 33 1.18 -0.78 12.76
C LEU A 33 0.12 -0.58 11.68
N ALA A 34 -1.15 -0.70 12.03
CA ALA A 34 -2.26 -0.38 11.16
C ALA A 34 -2.03 1.07 10.71
N GLN A 35 -1.67 1.24 9.43
CA GLN A 35 -1.51 2.58 8.89
C GLN A 35 -2.83 3.32 9.08
N PRO A 36 -2.82 4.56 9.59
CA PRO A 36 -4.04 5.32 9.77
C PRO A 36 -4.72 5.51 8.40
N ALA A 37 -5.79 4.74 8.17
CA ALA A 37 -6.62 4.86 6.98
C ALA A 37 -7.52 6.08 7.14
N ARG A 38 -7.60 6.90 6.09
CA ARG A 38 -8.49 8.06 6.10
C ARG A 38 -9.94 7.60 5.98
N ARG A 39 -10.82 8.28 6.71
CA ARG A 39 -12.26 8.11 6.49
C ARG A 39 -12.58 8.60 5.08
N PRO A 40 -13.42 7.88 4.32
CA PRO A 40 -13.86 8.32 3.01
C PRO A 40 -14.65 9.62 3.13
N LEU A 41 -14.70 10.39 2.04
CA LEU A 41 -15.51 11.61 1.99
C LEU A 41 -17.01 11.24 2.08
N PRO A 42 -17.85 12.11 2.68
CA PRO A 42 -19.28 11.86 2.82
C PRO A 42 -19.96 11.48 1.49
N PRO A 43 -20.89 10.52 1.49
CA PRO A 43 -21.60 10.11 0.28
C PRO A 43 -22.50 11.21 -0.28
N ASP A 44 -23.01 12.10 0.56
CA ASP A 44 -23.97 13.16 0.19
C ASP A 44 -23.35 14.29 -0.64
N LEU A 45 -22.01 14.39 -0.68
CA LEU A 45 -21.35 15.41 -1.49
C LEU A 45 -21.44 15.06 -2.98
N PRO A 46 -21.74 16.05 -3.85
CA PRO A 46 -21.78 15.83 -5.28
C PRO A 46 -20.39 15.40 -5.79
N ARG A 47 -20.35 14.29 -6.52
CA ARG A 47 -19.12 13.73 -7.13
C ARG A 47 -19.07 14.08 -8.61
N GLU A 48 -17.96 14.65 -9.03
CA GLU A 48 -17.62 14.89 -10.43
C GLU A 48 -16.46 13.97 -10.79
N THR A 49 -16.62 13.17 -11.85
CA THR A 49 -15.61 12.19 -12.25
C THR A 49 -14.83 12.72 -13.44
N GLU A 50 -13.51 12.82 -13.29
CA GLU A 50 -12.59 13.25 -14.32
C GLU A 50 -11.68 12.07 -14.67
N THR A 51 -11.68 11.64 -15.93
CA THR A 51 -10.80 10.56 -16.40
C THR A 51 -9.59 11.18 -17.09
N ILE A 52 -8.40 10.81 -16.63
CA ILE A 52 -7.13 11.24 -17.24
C ILE A 52 -6.57 10.05 -18.00
N GLU A 53 -6.75 10.06 -19.31
CA GLU A 53 -6.18 9.08 -20.23
C GLU A 53 -4.64 9.22 -20.27
N PRO A 54 -3.90 8.12 -20.43
CA PRO A 54 -2.46 8.19 -20.68
C PRO A 54 -2.15 8.90 -22.00
N ALA A 55 -0.97 9.53 -22.06
CA ALA A 55 -0.53 10.24 -23.26
C ALA A 55 -0.26 9.29 -24.43
N GLU A 56 0.24 8.08 -24.12
CA GLU A 56 0.52 7.06 -25.12
C GLU A 56 -0.70 6.19 -25.41
N THR A 57 -1.08 6.11 -26.68
CA THR A 57 -2.12 5.19 -27.17
C THR A 57 -1.58 3.80 -27.53
N ALA A 58 -0.25 3.66 -27.60
CA ALA A 58 0.47 2.41 -27.87
C ALA A 58 1.63 2.25 -26.89
N CYS A 59 2.13 1.03 -26.73
CA CYS A 59 3.24 0.77 -25.83
C CYS A 59 4.52 1.54 -26.26
N PRO A 60 5.14 2.33 -25.37
CA PRO A 60 6.35 3.11 -25.72
C PRO A 60 7.57 2.22 -26.02
N ASP A 61 7.62 1.01 -25.47
CA ASP A 61 8.77 0.11 -25.64
C ASP A 61 8.70 -0.75 -26.92
N CYS A 62 7.51 -1.21 -27.30
CA CYS A 62 7.36 -2.17 -28.41
C CYS A 62 6.32 -1.78 -29.47
N GLY A 63 5.58 -0.68 -29.29
CA GLY A 63 4.49 -0.26 -30.17
C GLY A 63 3.24 -1.16 -30.15
N GLY A 64 3.19 -2.15 -29.25
CA GLY A 64 2.08 -3.08 -29.13
C GLY A 64 0.80 -2.45 -28.57
N THR A 65 -0.33 -3.16 -28.74
CA THR A 65 -1.64 -2.73 -28.24
C THR A 65 -1.71 -2.78 -26.71
N LEU A 66 -2.20 -1.68 -26.13
CA LEU A 66 -2.44 -1.53 -24.70
C LEU A 66 -3.84 -2.07 -24.33
N ASN A 67 -3.96 -2.74 -23.19
CA ASN A 67 -5.23 -3.24 -22.66
C ASN A 67 -5.43 -2.72 -21.24
N HIS A 68 -6.69 -2.51 -20.88
CA HIS A 68 -7.05 -2.06 -19.54
C HIS A 68 -6.69 -3.12 -18.50
N LEU A 69 -5.89 -2.74 -17.51
CA LEU A 69 -5.47 -3.57 -16.39
C LEU A 69 -6.26 -3.22 -15.11
N GLY A 70 -6.62 -1.94 -14.94
CA GLY A 70 -7.38 -1.44 -13.80
C GLY A 70 -7.36 0.07 -13.75
N ASP A 71 -7.97 0.67 -12.73
CA ASP A 71 -8.04 2.12 -12.58
C ASP A 71 -7.41 2.59 -11.27
N ASP A 72 -6.63 3.65 -11.33
CA ASP A 72 -6.21 4.40 -10.15
C ASP A 72 -7.23 5.49 -9.85
N VAL A 73 -7.96 5.34 -8.74
CA VAL A 73 -9.01 6.28 -8.35
C VAL A 73 -8.54 7.11 -7.17
N SER A 74 -8.61 8.43 -7.30
CA SER A 74 -8.30 9.39 -6.24
C SER A 74 -9.45 10.36 -6.04
N GLU A 75 -9.81 10.64 -4.79
CA GLU A 75 -10.84 11.63 -4.45
C GLU A 75 -10.22 12.87 -3.80
N LYS A 76 -10.59 14.06 -4.27
CA LYS A 76 -10.22 15.35 -3.69
C LYS A 76 -11.48 16.16 -3.41
N LEU A 77 -11.54 16.80 -2.24
CA LEU A 77 -12.58 17.75 -1.86
C LEU A 77 -12.24 19.12 -2.45
N GLU A 78 -13.10 19.65 -3.31
CA GLU A 78 -12.95 20.96 -3.96
C GLU A 78 -14.03 21.92 -3.45
N PHE A 79 -13.64 23.17 -3.24
CA PHE A 79 -14.60 24.25 -2.95
C PHE A 79 -14.96 24.97 -4.24
N VAL A 80 -16.27 25.05 -4.50
CA VAL A 80 -16.87 25.91 -5.52
C VAL A 80 -17.66 26.96 -4.77
N PRO A 81 -17.64 28.25 -5.13
CA PRO A 81 -18.38 29.27 -4.40
C PRO A 81 -19.82 28.84 -4.07
N GLY A 82 -20.10 28.67 -2.77
CA GLY A 82 -21.40 28.24 -2.24
C GLY A 82 -21.60 26.73 -2.00
N ARG A 83 -20.66 25.86 -2.36
CA ARG A 83 -20.77 24.41 -2.10
C ARG A 83 -19.42 23.65 -2.12
N PHE A 84 -19.38 22.50 -1.46
CA PHE A 84 -18.29 21.54 -1.65
C PHE A 84 -18.67 20.51 -2.71
N LYS A 85 -17.68 20.07 -3.48
CA LYS A 85 -17.81 18.93 -4.40
C LYS A 85 -16.62 18.00 -4.21
N VAL A 86 -16.79 16.74 -4.60
CA VAL A 86 -15.70 15.78 -4.64
C VAL A 86 -15.30 15.59 -6.10
N ILE A 87 -14.04 15.88 -6.41
CA ILE A 87 -13.44 15.53 -7.70
C ILE A 87 -12.86 14.12 -7.56
N ARG A 88 -13.45 13.18 -8.30
CA ARG A 88 -12.98 11.80 -8.43
C ARG A 88 -12.15 11.70 -9.70
N THR A 89 -10.83 11.68 -9.55
CA THR A 89 -9.92 11.44 -10.67
C THR A 89 -9.74 9.95 -10.89
N VAL A 90 -9.97 9.49 -12.12
CA VAL A 90 -9.75 8.12 -12.57
C VAL A 90 -8.57 8.13 -13.55
N ARG A 91 -7.50 7.39 -13.27
CA ARG A 91 -6.37 7.20 -14.19
C ARG A 91 -6.31 5.73 -14.61
N PRO A 92 -6.73 5.39 -15.84
CA PRO A 92 -6.63 4.02 -16.34
C PRO A 92 -5.18 3.56 -16.36
N LYS A 93 -4.95 2.36 -15.80
CA LYS A 93 -3.72 1.60 -15.92
C LYS A 93 -3.87 0.68 -17.12
N LEU A 94 -3.03 0.90 -18.12
CA LEU A 94 -2.98 0.07 -19.31
C LEU A 94 -1.73 -0.82 -19.26
N ALA A 95 -1.84 -2.05 -19.72
CA ALA A 95 -0.72 -2.98 -19.86
C ALA A 95 -0.58 -3.43 -21.31
N CYS A 96 0.65 -3.49 -21.80
CA CYS A 96 0.95 -4.04 -23.11
C CYS A 96 0.84 -5.58 -23.07
N LYS A 97 0.20 -6.17 -24.07
CA LYS A 97 0.13 -7.64 -24.22
C LYS A 97 1.44 -8.32 -24.60
N GLN A 98 2.40 -7.57 -25.16
CA GLN A 98 3.58 -8.14 -25.80
C GLN A 98 4.81 -8.12 -24.88
N CYS A 99 4.97 -7.08 -24.08
CA CYS A 99 6.13 -6.86 -23.22
C CYS A 99 5.78 -6.58 -21.76
N ASP A 100 4.49 -6.68 -21.38
CA ASP A 100 3.98 -6.40 -20.03
C ASP A 100 4.31 -5.00 -19.48
N ALA A 101 4.74 -4.06 -20.35
CA ALA A 101 4.95 -2.68 -19.98
C ALA A 101 3.62 -2.04 -19.54
N THR A 102 3.67 -1.31 -18.41
CA THR A 102 2.51 -0.62 -17.86
C THR A 102 2.58 0.86 -18.23
N VAL A 103 1.50 1.36 -18.80
CA VAL A 103 1.32 2.76 -19.18
C VAL A 103 0.18 3.33 -18.35
N GLN A 104 0.42 4.46 -17.69
CA GLN A 104 -0.57 5.14 -16.86
C GLN A 104 -0.33 6.65 -16.94
N ALA A 105 -1.39 7.43 -16.92
CA ALA A 105 -1.28 8.87 -16.80
C ALA A 105 -0.60 9.28 -15.48
N GLU A 106 0.20 10.35 -15.55
CA GLU A 106 0.85 10.96 -14.39
C GLU A 106 -0.17 11.38 -13.33
N ALA A 107 0.19 11.24 -12.05
CA ALA A 107 -0.71 11.60 -10.97
C ALA A 107 -0.86 13.12 -10.89
N PRO A 108 -2.09 13.66 -10.77
CA PRO A 108 -2.27 15.10 -10.63
C PRO A 108 -1.73 15.56 -9.28
N HIS A 109 -0.66 16.35 -9.31
CA HIS A 109 -0.07 16.96 -8.13
C HIS A 109 -1.08 17.87 -7.43
N GLY A 110 -1.13 17.76 -6.11
CA GLY A 110 -1.89 18.68 -5.25
C GLY A 110 -0.94 19.58 -4.47
N PRO A 111 -1.45 20.68 -3.89
CA PRO A 111 -0.66 21.53 -2.99
C PRO A 111 -0.09 20.78 -1.79
N ILE A 112 -0.77 19.71 -1.36
CA ILE A 112 -0.33 18.81 -0.29
C ILE A 112 -0.27 17.39 -0.87
N ASP A 113 0.88 16.74 -0.71
CA ASP A 113 1.07 15.36 -1.14
C ASP A 113 0.10 14.42 -0.45
N ARG A 114 -0.65 13.67 -1.26
CA ARG A 114 -1.71 12.77 -0.81
C ARG A 114 -2.80 13.49 0.00
N GLY A 115 -2.92 14.82 -0.06
CA GLY A 115 -3.96 15.58 0.62
C GLY A 115 -5.34 15.33 0.02
N LEU A 116 -6.39 15.30 0.85
CA LEU A 116 -7.78 15.30 0.36
C LEU A 116 -8.21 16.70 -0.09
N ALA A 117 -7.52 17.75 0.33
CA ALA A 117 -7.87 19.11 -0.04
C ALA A 117 -7.45 19.40 -1.49
N GLY A 118 -8.44 19.72 -2.31
CA GLY A 118 -8.24 20.20 -3.67
C GLY A 118 -7.76 21.65 -3.71
N SER A 119 -7.68 22.19 -4.92
CA SER A 119 -7.13 23.53 -5.14
C SER A 119 -7.99 24.66 -4.57
N GLY A 120 -9.31 24.51 -4.54
CA GLY A 120 -10.20 25.55 -4.04
C GLY A 120 -10.11 25.79 -2.52
N LEU A 121 -9.36 24.95 -1.80
CA LEU A 121 -9.26 24.96 -0.34
C LEU A 121 -7.96 25.55 0.19
N TRP A 122 -6.98 25.84 -0.67
CA TRP A 122 -5.79 26.58 -0.27
C TRP A 122 -5.98 28.07 -0.53
N ARG A 123 -5.46 28.90 0.37
CA ARG A 123 -5.48 30.35 0.23
C ARG A 123 -4.26 30.76 -0.60
N THR A 124 -4.45 30.99 -1.90
CA THR A 124 -3.53 31.84 -2.66
C THR A 124 -3.59 33.23 -2.05
N SER A 125 -2.47 33.71 -1.50
CA SER A 125 -2.34 35.11 -1.06
C SER A 125 -1.76 35.94 -2.19
#